data_AF-A0A0W1G7U1-F1
#
_entry.id   AF-A0A0W1G7U1-F1
#
_cell.length_a   1.000
_cell.length_b   1.000
_cell.length_c   1.000
_cell.angle_alpha   90.00
_cell.angle_beta   90.00
_cell.angle_gamma   90.00
#
_symmetry.space_group_name_H-M   'P 1'
#
loop_
_entity.id
_entity.type
_entity.pdbx_description
1 polymer ?
#
loop_
_entity_poly.entity_id
_entity_poly.type
_entity_poly.pdbx_seq_one_letter_code
_entity_poly.pdbx_strand_id
1 'polypeptide(L)'
;MLQKDDAEHSVPQPLRSTFRQIAEAFVVGDYQLREHPIDGVKPIGADTARWIAESISAYGDELSTLNEQTWERSVYRWMDGHWLALVDLTTRAEPVSDLALHLKLYECGDVEVYGVFVP
;
A
#
# COMPACT_ATOMS: atom_id res chain seq x y z
N MET A 1 12.91 -0.70 -14.85
CA MET A 1 13.34 -1.64 -13.79
C MET A 1 13.58 -0.80 -12.53
N LEU A 2 13.13 -1.27 -11.37
CA LEU A 2 13.31 -0.53 -10.10
C LEU A 2 14.79 -0.52 -9.70
N GLN A 3 15.24 0.56 -9.05
CA GLN A 3 16.64 0.71 -8.63
C GLN A 3 16.95 -0.18 -7.43
N LYS A 4 18.09 -0.87 -7.45
CA LYS A 4 18.55 -1.75 -6.37
C LYS A 4 19.65 -1.07 -5.56
N ASP A 5 19.31 0.04 -4.93
CA ASP A 5 20.19 0.79 -4.05
C ASP A 5 19.46 1.18 -2.77
N ASP A 6 20.23 1.67 -1.80
CA ASP A 6 19.73 1.99 -0.47
C ASP A 6 19.01 3.35 -0.41
N ALA A 7 18.86 4.05 -1.54
CA ALA A 7 18.17 5.33 -1.60
C ALA A 7 16.65 5.15 -1.80
N GLU A 8 15.92 6.18 -1.44
CA GLU A 8 14.48 6.27 -1.71
C GLU A 8 14.24 6.87 -3.09
N HIS A 9 13.28 6.28 -3.81
CA HIS A 9 12.90 6.67 -5.16
C HIS A 9 11.38 6.82 -5.25
N SER A 10 10.90 7.73 -6.08
CA SER A 10 9.46 7.92 -6.29
C SER A 10 8.81 6.69 -6.92
N VAL A 11 7.58 6.35 -6.49
CA VAL A 11 6.83 5.22 -7.05
C VAL A 11 6.53 5.46 -8.54
N PRO A 12 6.96 4.55 -9.44
CA PRO A 12 6.75 4.69 -10.88
C PRO A 12 5.30 4.39 -11.27
N GLN A 13 4.85 5.03 -12.36
CA GLN A 13 3.45 4.98 -12.82
C GLN A 13 2.87 3.56 -12.98
N PRO A 14 3.58 2.53 -13.49
CA PRO A 14 3.03 1.18 -13.61
C PRO A 14 2.63 0.53 -12.28
N LEU A 15 3.24 0.92 -11.15
CA LEU A 15 2.90 0.40 -9.83
C LEU A 15 1.74 1.16 -9.19
N ARG A 16 1.57 2.45 -9.55
CA ARG A 16 0.51 3.29 -8.98
C ARG A 16 -0.89 2.72 -9.21
N SER A 17 -1.14 2.12 -10.38
CA SER A 17 -2.41 1.47 -10.66
C SER A 17 -2.68 0.27 -9.75
N THR A 18 -1.66 -0.54 -9.47
CA THR A 18 -1.78 -1.69 -8.56
C THR A 18 -2.02 -1.23 -7.14
N PHE A 19 -1.27 -0.23 -6.66
CA PHE A 19 -1.41 0.29 -5.30
C PHE A 19 -2.75 1.00 -5.10
N ARG A 20 -3.26 1.69 -6.13
CA ARG A 20 -4.61 2.27 -6.10
C ARG A 20 -5.68 1.20 -5.95
N GLN A 21 -5.61 0.11 -6.71
CA GLN A 21 -6.57 -0.99 -6.59
C GLN A 21 -6.56 -1.63 -5.19
N ILE A 22 -5.37 -1.78 -4.58
CA ILE A 22 -5.26 -2.28 -3.19
C ILE A 22 -5.98 -1.32 -2.23
N ALA A 23 -5.72 -0.01 -2.34
CA ALA A 23 -6.38 0.98 -1.51
C ALA A 23 -7.90 1.02 -1.72
N GLU A 24 -8.37 0.89 -2.97
CA GLU A 24 -9.80 0.82 -3.31
C GLU A 24 -10.48 -0.41 -2.68
N ALA A 25 -9.82 -1.57 -2.67
CA ALA A 25 -10.32 -2.76 -1.96
C ALA A 25 -10.44 -2.49 -0.45
N PHE A 26 -9.47 -1.78 0.15
CA PHE A 26 -9.49 -1.44 1.57
C PHE A 26 -10.59 -0.43 1.92
N VAL A 27 -10.93 0.49 1.01
CA VAL A 27 -12.05 1.44 1.19
C VAL A 27 -13.39 0.71 1.36
N VAL A 28 -13.59 -0.42 0.66
CA VAL A 28 -14.81 -1.23 0.78
C VAL A 28 -14.69 -2.35 1.82
N GLY A 29 -13.60 -2.39 2.59
CA GLY A 29 -13.40 -3.35 3.68
C GLY A 29 -12.83 -4.71 3.26
N ASP A 30 -12.41 -4.88 2.00
CA ASP A 30 -11.78 -6.11 1.53
C ASP A 30 -10.27 -6.12 1.86
N TYR A 31 -9.96 -6.21 3.16
CA TYR A 31 -8.59 -6.26 3.65
C TYR A 31 -7.86 -7.58 3.35
N GLN A 32 -8.56 -8.57 2.78
CA GLN A 32 -7.95 -9.84 2.37
C GLN A 32 -7.62 -9.90 0.87
N LEU A 33 -8.12 -8.94 0.08
CA LEU A 33 -8.13 -8.97 -1.38
C LEU A 33 -8.77 -10.26 -1.92
N ARG A 34 -9.86 -10.70 -1.28
CA ARG A 34 -10.59 -11.92 -1.65
C ARG A 34 -11.76 -11.62 -2.57
N GLU A 35 -12.41 -10.49 -2.36
CA GLU A 35 -13.56 -10.04 -3.17
C GLU A 35 -13.07 -9.27 -4.40
N HIS A 36 -11.91 -8.61 -4.28
CA HIS A 36 -11.24 -7.83 -5.30
C HIS A 36 -9.82 -8.34 -5.51
N PRO A 37 -9.63 -9.51 -6.15
CA PRO A 37 -8.29 -10.01 -6.46
C PRO A 37 -7.61 -9.09 -7.49
N ILE A 38 -6.31 -8.87 -7.32
CA ILE A 38 -5.50 -7.99 -8.16
C ILE A 38 -4.34 -8.80 -8.73
N ASP A 39 -4.18 -8.74 -10.05
CA ASP A 39 -3.11 -9.48 -10.74
C ASP A 39 -1.73 -9.09 -10.22
N GLY A 40 -0.92 -10.11 -9.89
CA GLY A 40 0.41 -9.94 -9.32
C GLY A 40 0.43 -9.54 -7.84
N VAL A 41 -0.73 -9.42 -7.17
CA VAL A 41 -0.79 -9.17 -5.72
C VAL A 41 -1.14 -10.46 -4.99
N LYS A 42 -0.32 -10.82 -4.01
CA LYS A 42 -0.58 -11.99 -3.16
C LYS A 42 -1.81 -11.74 -2.27
N PRO A 43 -2.65 -12.76 -2.03
CA PRO A 43 -3.73 -12.67 -1.05
C PRO A 43 -3.20 -12.33 0.35
N ILE A 44 -3.97 -11.58 1.13
CA ILE A 44 -3.57 -11.16 2.48
C ILE A 44 -4.12 -12.17 3.51
N GLY A 45 -3.21 -12.67 4.34
CA GLY A 45 -3.55 -13.59 5.43
C GLY A 45 -4.50 -12.97 6.45
N ALA A 46 -5.31 -13.79 7.12
CA ALA A 46 -6.37 -13.31 8.03
C ALA A 46 -5.83 -12.45 9.18
N ASP A 47 -4.66 -12.81 9.74
CA ASP A 47 -4.05 -12.04 10.83
C ASP A 47 -3.56 -10.66 10.36
N THR A 48 -2.90 -10.59 9.19
CA THR A 48 -2.47 -9.32 8.60
C THR A 48 -3.66 -8.45 8.22
N ALA A 49 -4.72 -9.04 7.64
CA ALA A 49 -5.93 -8.30 7.28
C ALA A 49 -6.64 -7.73 8.52
N ARG A 50 -6.70 -8.52 9.60
CA ARG A 50 -7.22 -8.05 10.89
C ARG A 50 -6.38 -6.90 11.44
N TRP A 51 -5.06 -7.00 11.41
CA TRP A 51 -4.16 -5.93 11.83
C TRP A 51 -4.36 -4.64 11.01
N ILE A 52 -4.51 -4.76 9.69
CA ILE A 52 -4.78 -3.62 8.80
C ILE A 52 -6.10 -2.95 9.19
N ALA A 53 -7.17 -3.73 9.38
CA ALA A 53 -8.47 -3.22 9.80
C ALA A 53 -8.40 -2.51 11.16
N GLU A 54 -7.72 -3.11 12.14
CA GLU A 54 -7.51 -2.53 13.46
C GLU A 54 -6.71 -1.22 13.39
N SER A 55 -5.67 -1.17 12.54
CA SER A 55 -4.81 0.02 12.36
C SER A 55 -5.58 1.18 11.73
N ILE A 56 -6.37 0.92 10.68
CA ILE A 56 -7.25 1.91 10.04
C ILE A 56 -8.32 2.39 11.02
N SER A 57 -8.97 1.46 11.73
CA SER A 57 -9.99 1.81 12.73
C SER A 57 -9.42 2.63 13.89
N ALA A 58 -8.19 2.36 14.32
CA ALA A 58 -7.53 3.08 15.40
C ALA A 58 -7.13 4.51 14.99
N TYR A 59 -6.86 4.73 13.70
CA TYR A 59 -6.61 6.07 13.17
C TYR A 59 -7.83 6.99 13.31
N GLY A 60 -9.04 6.43 13.23
CA GLY A 60 -10.28 7.13 13.57
C GLY A 60 -10.92 7.91 12.42
N ASP A 61 -10.50 7.68 11.18
CA ASP A 61 -11.13 8.23 9.97
C ASP A 61 -11.35 7.15 8.91
N GLU A 62 -12.32 7.36 8.03
CA GLU A 62 -12.66 6.44 6.95
C GLU A 62 -11.68 6.63 5.77
N LEU A 63 -11.17 5.51 5.24
CA LEU A 63 -10.40 5.55 4.00
C LEU A 63 -11.23 6.09 2.83
N SER A 64 -10.56 6.76 1.90
CA SER A 64 -11.10 7.15 0.61
C SER A 64 -10.13 6.81 -0.52
N THR A 65 -10.57 6.96 -1.77
CA THR A 65 -9.72 6.69 -2.94
C THR A 65 -8.46 7.56 -2.88
N LEU A 66 -7.30 6.96 -3.21
CA LEU A 66 -6.02 7.67 -3.18
C LEU A 66 -6.07 8.97 -4.00
N ASN A 67 -5.74 10.07 -3.33
CA ASN A 67 -5.54 11.36 -3.97
C ASN A 67 -4.23 11.36 -4.79
N GLU A 68 -4.19 12.11 -5.89
CA GLU A 68 -2.96 12.21 -6.69
C GLU A 68 -1.77 12.79 -5.90
N GLN A 69 -2.03 13.61 -4.87
CA GLN A 69 -0.99 14.17 -4.00
C GLN A 69 -0.22 13.10 -3.21
N THR A 70 -0.80 11.92 -2.98
CA THR A 70 -0.12 10.81 -2.27
C THR A 70 1.17 10.39 -2.97
N TRP A 71 1.23 10.51 -4.30
CA TRP A 71 2.40 10.10 -5.09
C TRP A 71 3.61 11.00 -4.95
N GLU A 72 3.44 12.23 -4.43
CA GLU A 72 4.54 13.15 -4.16
C GLU A 72 5.38 12.70 -2.95
N ARG A 73 4.74 11.98 -2.03
CA ARG A 73 5.36 11.45 -0.79
C ARG A 73 5.60 9.94 -0.84
N SER A 74 4.94 9.23 -1.74
CA SER A 74 5.10 7.78 -1.89
C SER A 74 6.47 7.42 -2.47
N VAL A 75 7.17 6.53 -1.78
CA VAL A 75 8.52 6.10 -2.13
C VAL A 75 8.66 4.58 -2.20
N TYR A 76 9.71 4.12 -2.85
CA TYR A 76 10.21 2.77 -2.71
C TYR A 76 11.73 2.77 -2.48
N ARG A 77 12.23 1.73 -1.83
CA ARG A 77 13.66 1.51 -1.58
C ARG A 77 14.00 0.03 -1.65
N TRP A 78 15.20 -0.33 -2.07
CA TRP A 78 15.66 -1.71 -2.00
C TRP A 78 15.93 -2.11 -0.55
N MET A 79 15.54 -3.34 -0.20
CA MET A 79 15.66 -3.94 1.12
C MET A 79 16.05 -5.40 0.92
N ASP A 80 17.34 -5.71 1.07
CA ASP A 80 17.93 -7.07 1.04
C ASP A 80 17.00 -8.18 0.50
N GLY A 81 16.83 -8.24 -0.83
CA GLY A 81 16.04 -9.26 -1.53
C GLY A 81 14.65 -8.83 -2.04
N HIS A 82 14.18 -7.63 -1.72
CA HIS A 82 12.93 -7.06 -2.24
C HIS A 82 12.97 -5.53 -2.27
N TRP A 83 11.99 -4.87 -2.88
CA TRP A 83 11.76 -3.44 -2.65
C TRP A 83 10.67 -3.25 -1.61
N LEU A 84 10.89 -2.37 -0.64
CA LEU A 84 9.84 -1.86 0.24
C LEU A 84 9.26 -0.60 -0.40
N ALA A 85 7.96 -0.58 -0.66
CA ALA A 85 7.23 0.61 -1.07
C ALA A 85 6.32 1.10 0.06
N LEU A 86 6.27 2.43 0.21
CA LEU A 86 5.48 3.15 1.19
C LEU A 86 4.54 4.09 0.42
N VAL A 87 3.24 3.94 0.66
CA VAL A 87 2.20 4.74 0.00
C VAL A 87 1.29 5.32 1.05
N ASP A 88 1.30 6.64 1.20
CA ASP A 88 0.37 7.34 2.09
C ASP A 88 -1.07 7.13 1.59
N LEU A 89 -1.96 6.75 2.50
CA LEU A 89 -3.37 6.55 2.24
C LEU A 89 -4.12 7.86 2.33
N THR A 90 -5.27 7.90 1.67
CA THR A 90 -6.20 9.03 1.71
C THR A 90 -7.37 8.67 2.61
N THR A 91 -7.81 9.60 3.45
CA THR A 91 -9.02 9.46 4.26
C THR A 91 -10.08 10.45 3.80
N ARG A 92 -11.22 10.51 4.49
CA ARG A 92 -12.24 11.53 4.18
C ARG A 92 -11.82 12.93 4.62
N ALA A 93 -11.09 13.05 5.73
CA ALA A 93 -10.63 14.34 6.22
C ALA A 93 -9.37 14.84 5.49
N GLU A 94 -8.49 13.94 5.06
CA GLU A 94 -7.15 14.30 4.59
C GLU A 94 -6.81 13.70 3.22
N PRO A 95 -6.36 14.54 2.24
CA PRO A 95 -5.95 14.05 0.93
C PRO A 95 -4.71 13.16 0.99
N VAL A 96 -3.83 13.39 1.97
CA VAL A 96 -2.64 12.60 2.27
C VAL A 96 -2.55 12.48 3.78
N SER A 97 -2.91 11.31 4.31
CA SER A 97 -2.91 11.03 5.74
C SER A 97 -1.57 10.48 6.22
N ASP A 98 -1.41 10.37 7.53
CA ASP A 98 -0.25 9.68 8.13
C ASP A 98 -0.41 8.14 8.11
N LEU A 99 -1.50 7.58 7.58
CA LEU A 99 -1.58 6.12 7.37
C LEU A 99 -0.77 5.74 6.14
N ALA A 100 0.26 4.93 6.31
CA ALA A 100 1.08 4.43 5.22
C ALA A 100 0.81 2.94 4.95
N LEU A 101 0.51 2.61 3.68
CA LEU A 101 0.48 1.25 3.16
C LEU A 101 1.90 0.78 2.87
N HIS A 102 2.30 -0.32 3.50
CA HIS A 102 3.61 -0.93 3.32
C HIS A 102 3.50 -2.16 2.42
N LEU A 103 4.28 -2.15 1.34
CA LEU A 103 4.25 -3.17 0.30
C LEU A 103 5.65 -3.72 0.07
N LYS A 104 5.76 -5.03 -0.15
CA LYS A 104 6.97 -5.68 -0.65
C LYS A 104 6.79 -5.99 -2.12
N LEU A 105 7.76 -5.60 -2.94
CA LEU A 105 7.81 -5.89 -4.36
C LEU A 105 8.96 -6.86 -4.62
N TYR A 106 8.68 -7.93 -5.35
CA TYR A 106 9.64 -8.98 -5.67
C TYR A 106 10.10 -8.90 -7.12
N GLU A 107 11.28 -9.45 -7.41
CA GLU A 107 11.84 -9.46 -8.76
C GLU A 107 11.00 -10.25 -9.77
N CYS A 108 10.25 -11.25 -9.30
CA CYS A 108 9.32 -12.01 -10.12
C CYS A 108 8.09 -11.20 -10.55
N GLY A 109 7.90 -9.99 -10.02
CA GLY A 109 6.74 -9.13 -10.28
C GLY A 109 5.66 -9.20 -9.21
N ASP A 110 5.77 -10.11 -8.25
CA ASP A 110 4.80 -10.23 -7.16
C ASP A 110 4.85 -9.03 -6.21
N VAL A 111 3.67 -8.65 -5.74
CA VAL A 111 3.43 -7.63 -4.73
C VAL A 111 2.80 -8.28 -3.52
N GLU A 112 3.31 -7.96 -2.33
CA GLU A 112 2.79 -8.46 -1.06
C GLU A 112 2.51 -7.28 -0.13
N VAL A 113 1.28 -7.18 0.36
CA VAL A 113 0.94 -6.18 1.39
C VAL A 113 1.51 -6.66 2.72
N TYR A 114 2.41 -5.87 3.29
CA TYR A 114 2.99 -6.15 4.59
C TYR A 114 2.10 -5.66 5.74
N GLY A 115 1.46 -4.50 5.56
CA GLY A 115 0.54 -3.93 6.55
C GLY A 115 0.26 -2.45 6.30
N VAL A 116 -0.51 -1.85 7.20
CA VAL A 116 -0.74 -0.41 7.27
C VAL A 116 -0.24 0.07 8.62
N PHE A 117 0.48 1.19 8.64
CA PHE A 117 1.13 1.74 9.83
C PHE A 117 0.92 3.25 9.90
N VAL A 118 1.03 3.81 11.10
CA VAL A 118 1.22 5.24 11.32
C VAL A 118 2.71 5.44 11.67
N PRO A 119 3.50 6.19 10.87
CA PRO A 119 4.92 6.44 11.09
C PRO A 119 5.27 7.12 12.41
#